data_AF-A0A8T4D1I4-F1
#
_entry.id   AF-A0A8T4D1I4-F1
#
_cell.length_a   1.000
_cell.length_b   1.000
_cell.length_c   1.000
_cell.angle_alpha   90.00
_cell.angle_beta   90.00
_cell.angle_gamma   90.00
#
_symmetry.space_group_name_H-M   'P 1'
#
loop_
_entity.id
_entity.type
_entity.pdbx_description
1 polymer ?
#
loop_
_entity_poly.entity_id
_entity_poly.type
_entity_poly.pdbx_seq_one_letter_code
_entity_poly.pdbx_strand_id
1 'polypeptide(L)'
;MEQMKMSPEEIKKQEEMVNAMCICKSCPTYKAYGKKDDYIAYCFPTHGKSKNLAEHGCICGTCPVYEKMRFVTAYYCTRDVEMKQKTAIAEAAWKGHSVWDHLKGKKP
;
A
#
# COMPACT_ATOMS: atom_id res chain seq x y z
N MET A 1 15.99 -6.09 9.47
CA MET A 1 14.79 -6.01 8.61
C MET A 1 15.14 -6.78 7.34
N GLU A 2 14.72 -8.03 7.27
CA GLU A 2 14.95 -8.88 6.10
C GLU A 2 14.24 -8.25 4.90
N GLN A 3 15.05 -7.78 3.97
CA GLN A 3 14.59 -7.43 2.64
C GLN A 3 13.90 -8.66 2.06
N MET A 4 12.67 -8.49 1.57
CA MET A 4 12.03 -9.47 0.71
C MET A 4 12.99 -9.75 -0.45
N LYS A 5 13.72 -10.87 -0.38
CA LYS A 5 14.67 -11.33 -1.39
C LYS A 5 13.88 -11.84 -2.59
N MET A 6 13.24 -10.94 -3.33
CA MET A 6 12.74 -11.23 -4.66
C MET A 6 13.80 -10.78 -5.66
N SER A 7 14.06 -11.62 -6.66
CA SER A 7 14.90 -11.23 -7.79
C SER A 7 14.26 -10.07 -8.55
N PRO A 8 15.06 -9.22 -9.23
CA PRO A 8 14.52 -8.17 -10.09
C PRO A 8 13.52 -8.70 -11.14
N GLU A 9 13.73 -9.93 -11.61
CA GLU A 9 12.86 -10.61 -12.57
C GLU A 9 11.49 -10.96 -11.96
N GLU A 10 11.46 -11.46 -10.72
CA GLU A 10 10.21 -11.75 -10.01
C GLU A 10 9.43 -10.47 -9.69
N ILE A 11 10.13 -9.41 -9.29
CA ILE A 11 9.51 -8.08 -9.07
C ILE A 11 8.82 -7.63 -10.35
N LYS A 12 9.53 -7.67 -11.48
CA LYS A 12 9.00 -7.26 -12.78
C LYS A 12 7.80 -8.12 -13.20
N LYS A 13 7.88 -9.44 -13.06
CA LYS A 13 6.77 -10.35 -13.39
C LYS A 13 5.53 -10.08 -12.53
N GLN A 14 5.74 -9.80 -11.25
CA GLN A 14 4.64 -9.48 -10.34
C GLN A 14 4.04 -8.11 -10.67
N GLU A 15 4.86 -7.14 -11.06
CA GLU A 15 4.42 -5.82 -11.52
C GLU A 15 3.57 -5.93 -12.80
N GLU A 16 4.03 -6.71 -13.79
CA GLU A 16 3.27 -6.98 -15.03
C GLU A 16 1.91 -7.64 -14.73
N MET A 17 1.88 -8.61 -13.83
CA MET A 17 0.63 -9.26 -13.39
C MET A 17 -0.32 -8.24 -12.73
N VAL A 18 0.20 -7.39 -11.85
CA VAL A 18 -0.61 -6.35 -11.18
C VAL A 18 -1.12 -5.30 -12.17
N ASN A 19 -0.29 -4.90 -13.13
CA ASN A 19 -0.68 -3.99 -14.20
C ASN A 19 -1.80 -4.59 -15.06
N ALA A 20 -1.74 -5.89 -15.37
CA ALA A 20 -2.78 -6.57 -16.14
C ALA A 20 -4.12 -6.70 -15.38
N MET A 21 -4.09 -6.84 -14.05
CA MET A 21 -5.28 -6.88 -13.21
C MET A 21 -5.89 -5.49 -12.96
N CYS A 22 -5.15 -4.43 -13.26
CA CYS A 22 -5.64 -3.06 -13.13
C CYS A 22 -6.55 -2.74 -14.33
N ILE A 23 -7.86 -2.91 -14.15
CA ILE A 23 -8.88 -2.69 -15.21
C ILE A 23 -9.93 -1.64 -14.84
N CYS A 24 -9.83 -1.09 -13.62
CA CYS A 24 -10.83 -0.19 -13.05
C CYS A 24 -10.68 1.21 -13.64
N LYS A 25 -11.32 1.49 -14.78
CA LYS A 25 -11.24 2.79 -15.48
C LYS A 25 -11.59 4.02 -14.63
N SER A 26 -12.44 3.84 -13.64
CA SER A 26 -12.84 4.88 -12.69
C SER A 26 -11.86 5.05 -11.52
N CYS A 27 -10.87 4.16 -11.40
CA CYS A 27 -9.86 4.26 -10.35
C CYS A 27 -8.89 5.40 -10.70
N PRO A 28 -8.63 6.36 -9.80
CA PRO A 28 -7.68 7.43 -10.05
C PRO A 28 -6.27 6.92 -10.38
N THR A 29 -5.92 5.71 -9.91
CA THR A 29 -4.62 5.09 -10.21
C THR A 29 -4.56 4.40 -11.56
N TYR A 30 -5.71 4.08 -12.18
CA TYR A 30 -5.71 3.39 -13.46
C TYR A 30 -5.21 4.33 -14.54
N LYS A 31 -3.97 4.09 -14.98
CA LYS A 31 -3.32 4.85 -16.05
C LYS A 31 -3.34 6.34 -15.75
N ALA A 32 -2.65 6.72 -14.66
CA ALA A 32 -2.43 8.11 -14.31
C ALA A 32 -1.96 8.87 -15.56
N TYR A 33 -2.85 9.74 -16.02
CA TYR A 33 -2.83 10.82 -17.02
C TYR A 33 -1.58 11.02 -17.92
N GLY A 34 -0.96 9.96 -18.43
CA GLY A 34 -0.02 10.01 -19.54
C GLY A 34 1.33 10.70 -19.25
N LYS A 35 1.79 10.82 -17.99
CA LYS A 35 3.14 11.34 -17.72
C LYS A 35 4.19 10.23 -17.78
N LYS A 36 5.44 10.64 -18.05
CA LYS A 36 6.60 9.76 -18.32
C LYS A 36 7.02 8.89 -17.12
N ASP A 37 6.61 9.26 -15.91
CA ASP A 37 6.90 8.57 -14.65
C ASP A 37 5.63 8.06 -13.94
N ASP A 38 4.51 7.95 -14.67
CA ASP A 38 3.25 7.45 -14.12
C ASP A 38 3.18 5.92 -14.23
N TYR A 39 2.75 5.29 -13.14
CA TYR A 39 2.57 3.85 -13.07
C TYR A 39 1.11 3.48 -13.30
N ILE A 40 0.90 2.30 -13.90
CA ILE A 40 -0.44 1.75 -14.11
C ILE A 40 -1.10 1.38 -12.77
N ALA A 41 -0.30 0.91 -11.80
CA ALA A 41 -0.81 0.43 -10.52
C ALA A 41 0.05 0.91 -9.33
N TYR A 42 -0.27 2.09 -8.80
CA TYR A 42 0.37 2.64 -7.58
C TYR A 42 0.21 1.79 -6.32
N CYS A 43 -0.68 0.80 -6.32
CA CYS A 43 -0.79 -0.16 -5.23
C CYS A 43 0.33 -1.20 -5.22
N PHE A 44 1.12 -1.34 -6.30
CA PHE A 44 2.25 -2.27 -6.29
C PHE A 44 3.42 -1.72 -5.44
N PRO A 45 4.09 -2.57 -4.63
CA PRO A 45 4.94 -2.11 -3.52
C PRO A 45 6.17 -1.28 -3.89
N THR A 46 6.54 -1.18 -5.17
CA THR A 46 7.72 -0.43 -5.61
C THR A 46 7.40 0.99 -6.08
N HIS A 47 6.13 1.32 -6.33
CA HIS A 47 5.74 2.59 -6.98
C HIS A 47 5.59 3.78 -6.02
N GLY A 48 5.67 3.56 -4.70
CA GLY A 48 5.47 4.63 -3.72
C GLY A 48 4.07 5.26 -3.81
N LYS A 49 3.97 6.57 -3.57
CA LYS A 49 2.74 7.36 -3.75
C LYS A 49 2.80 8.25 -4.98
N SER A 50 1.65 8.50 -5.59
CA SER A 50 1.54 9.52 -6.63
C SER A 50 1.54 10.93 -6.02
N LYS A 51 2.11 11.89 -6.76
CA LYS A 51 2.04 13.33 -6.44
C LYS A 51 0.86 14.04 -7.12
N ASN A 52 0.25 13.39 -8.10
CA ASN A 52 -0.71 14.02 -9.02
C ASN A 52 -2.13 13.46 -8.88
N LEU A 53 -2.37 12.55 -7.93
CA LEU A 53 -3.68 11.96 -7.70
C LEU A 53 -4.37 12.64 -6.51
N ALA A 54 -5.63 13.03 -6.70
CA ALA A 54 -6.49 13.37 -5.59
C ALA A 54 -6.78 12.11 -4.76
N GLU A 55 -6.79 12.25 -3.44
CA GLU A 55 -7.19 11.15 -2.56
C GLU A 55 -8.68 10.89 -2.77
N HIS A 56 -8.98 9.86 -3.54
CA HIS A 56 -10.28 9.22 -3.52
C HIS A 56 -10.01 7.85 -2.93
N GLY A 57 -10.84 7.45 -1.96
CA GLY A 57 -10.77 6.10 -1.42
C GLY A 57 -10.71 5.12 -2.57
N CYS A 58 -9.91 4.06 -2.41
CA CYS A 58 -9.94 3.01 -3.40
C CYS A 58 -11.40 2.60 -3.51
N ILE A 59 -12.02 2.81 -4.68
CA ILE A 59 -13.40 2.38 -5.02
C ILE A 59 -13.49 0.84 -5.09
N CYS A 60 -12.56 0.18 -4.42
CA CYS A 60 -11.93 -1.09 -4.67
C CYS A 60 -12.41 -2.11 -3.65
N GLY A 61 -13.63 -1.97 -3.13
CA GLY A 61 -14.25 -3.03 -2.33
C GLY A 61 -14.23 -4.39 -3.04
N THR A 62 -14.04 -4.40 -4.37
CA THR A 62 -13.91 -5.57 -5.24
C THR A 62 -12.65 -5.54 -6.12
N CYS A 63 -11.58 -4.82 -5.75
CA CYS A 63 -10.39 -4.76 -6.61
C CYS A 63 -9.62 -6.09 -6.58
N PRO A 64 -9.38 -6.73 -7.74
CA PRO A 64 -8.66 -8.01 -7.79
C PRO A 64 -7.24 -7.91 -7.23
N VAL A 65 -6.57 -6.77 -7.39
CA VAL A 65 -5.22 -6.55 -6.87
C VAL A 65 -5.22 -6.52 -5.34
N TYR A 66 -6.19 -5.84 -4.74
CA TYR A 66 -6.31 -5.72 -3.28
C TYR A 66 -6.47 -7.10 -2.63
N GLU A 67 -7.36 -7.93 -3.20
CA GLU A 67 -7.60 -9.30 -2.74
C GLU A 67 -6.36 -10.19 -2.96
N LYS A 68 -5.78 -10.15 -4.16
CA LYS A 68 -4.60 -10.97 -4.52
C LYS A 68 -3.40 -10.68 -3.63
N MET A 69 -3.17 -9.41 -3.32
CA MET A 69 -2.04 -8.95 -2.52
C MET A 69 -2.32 -8.91 -1.01
N ARG A 70 -3.56 -9.20 -0.59
CA ARG A 70 -4.00 -9.20 0.82
C ARG A 70 -3.66 -7.90 1.55
N PHE A 71 -4.00 -6.82 0.89
CA PHE A 71 -3.87 -5.47 1.42
C PHE A 71 -4.84 -5.21 2.58
N VAL A 72 -4.42 -4.38 3.54
CA VAL A 72 -5.20 -4.07 4.76
C VAL A 72 -5.64 -2.60 4.79
N THR A 73 -4.97 -1.71 4.06
CA THR A 73 -5.23 -0.26 4.04
C THR A 73 -5.85 0.19 2.71
N ALA A 74 -6.63 1.27 2.65
CA ALA A 74 -7.45 1.59 1.46
C ALA A 74 -6.97 2.78 0.60
N TYR A 75 -5.72 3.26 0.76
CA TYR A 75 -5.25 4.54 0.19
C TYR A 75 -3.80 4.55 -0.32
N TYR A 76 -3.35 3.45 -0.94
CA TYR A 76 -1.96 3.30 -1.44
C TYR A 76 -1.49 4.40 -2.42
N CYS A 77 -2.44 4.95 -3.18
CA CYS A 77 -2.16 5.94 -4.21
C CYS A 77 -1.63 7.28 -3.69
N THR A 78 -2.02 7.65 -2.47
CA THR A 78 -1.69 8.94 -1.84
C THR A 78 -0.96 8.78 -0.50
N ARG A 79 -1.16 7.66 0.20
CA ARG A 79 -0.63 7.42 1.56
C ARG A 79 0.56 6.46 1.62
N ASP A 80 1.24 6.25 0.49
CA ASP A 80 2.44 5.40 0.37
C ASP A 80 2.14 3.89 0.45
N VAL A 81 3.16 3.06 0.30
CA VAL A 81 3.01 1.60 0.20
C VAL A 81 2.51 0.97 1.51
N GLU A 82 1.87 -0.20 1.39
CA GLU A 82 1.28 -0.96 2.51
C GLU A 82 2.19 -1.10 3.71
N MET A 83 3.46 -1.42 3.48
CA MET A 83 4.40 -1.65 4.57
C MET A 83 4.61 -0.39 5.41
N LYS A 84 4.71 0.78 4.77
CA LYS A 84 4.88 2.06 5.48
C LYS A 84 3.62 2.45 6.22
N GLN A 85 2.44 2.24 5.62
CA GLN A 85 1.17 2.50 6.30
C GLN A 85 1.01 1.59 7.53
N LYS A 86 1.35 0.30 7.44
CA LYS A 86 1.35 -0.64 8.57
C LYS A 86 2.28 -0.20 9.70
N THR A 87 3.51 0.21 9.36
CA THR A 87 4.46 0.73 10.36
C THR A 87 3.90 1.98 11.04
N ALA A 88 3.35 2.92 10.28
CA ALA A 88 2.76 4.14 10.85
C ALA A 88 1.57 3.84 11.77
N ILE A 89 0.71 2.88 11.40
CA ILE A 89 -0.42 2.43 12.24
C ILE A 89 0.10 1.77 13.53
N ALA A 90 1.09 0.88 13.43
CA ALA A 90 1.68 0.21 14.59
C ALA A 90 2.36 1.19 15.55
N GLU A 91 3.11 2.16 15.02
CA GLU A 91 3.72 3.24 15.81
C GLU A 91 2.67 4.12 16.49
N ALA A 92 1.59 4.47 15.78
CA ALA A 92 0.49 5.24 16.36
C ALA A 92 -0.23 4.47 17.47
N ALA A 93 -0.46 3.16 17.29
CA ALA A 93 -1.04 2.30 18.32
C ALA A 93 -0.15 2.24 19.57
N TRP A 94 1.18 2.16 19.40
CA TRP A 94 2.13 2.12 20.52
C TRP A 94 2.18 3.46 21.27
N LYS A 95 2.17 4.59 20.54
CA LYS A 95 2.10 5.92 21.15
C LYS A 95 0.76 6.19 21.82
N GLY A 96 -0.31 5.55 21.34
CA GLY A 96 -1.65 5.62 21.91
C GLY A 96 -1.89 4.71 23.11
N HIS A 97 -1.05 3.68 23.31
CA HIS A 97 -1.04 2.92 24.56
C HIS A 97 -0.51 3.80 25.69
N SER A 98 -1.35 4.00 26.71
CA SER A 98 -1.02 4.79 27.88
C SER A 98 0.18 4.16 28.60
N VAL A 99 1.10 4.97 29.12
CA VAL A 99 2.23 4.50 29.94
C VAL A 99 1.76 3.59 31.09
N TRP A 100 0.52 3.79 31.55
CA TRP A 100 -0.13 2.99 32.58
C TRP A 100 -0.43 1.55 32.15
N ASP A 101 -0.60 1.27 30.86
CA ASP A 101 -0.87 -0.08 30.34
C ASP A 101 0.40 -0.95 30.37
N HIS A 102 1.60 -0.36 30.25
CA HIS A 102 2.88 -1.05 30.44
C HIS A 102 3.20 -1.32 31.92
N LEU A 103 2.75 -0.44 32.82
CA LEU A 103 2.97 -0.59 34.27
C LEU A 103 2.08 -1.69 34.90
N LYS A 104 0.88 -1.94 34.34
CA LYS A 104 -0.04 -2.99 34.84
C LYS A 104 0.41 -4.43 34.54
N GLY A 105 1.42 -4.64 33.71
CA GLY A 105 1.97 -5.95 33.37
C GLY A 105 3.08 -6.46 34.32
N LYS A 106 3.63 -5.61 35.19
CA LYS A 106 4.52 -6.03 36.27
C LYS A 106 3.73 -6.12 37.57
N LYS A 107 3.02 -7.23 37.75
CA LYS A 107 2.67 -7.67 39.11
C LYS A 107 3.98 -8.03 39.83
N PRO A 108 4.18 -7.58 41.09
CA PRO A 108 5.38 -7.89 41.86
C PRO A 108 5.55 -9.40 42.09
#